data_AF-A0A848NC61-F1
#
_entry.id   AF-A0A848NC61-F1
#
_cell.length_a   1.000
_cell.length_b   1.000
_cell.length_c   1.000
_cell.angle_alpha   90.00
_cell.angle_beta   90.00
_cell.angle_gamma   90.00
#
_symmetry.space_group_name_H-M   'P 1'
#
loop_
_entity.id
_entity.type
_entity.pdbx_description
1 polymer ?
#
loop_
_entity_poly.entity_id
_entity_poly.type
_entity_poly.pdbx_seq_one_letter_code
_entity_poly.pdbx_strand_id
1 'polypeptide(L)'
;MNTLQLFPNRLKIIGWFIFIPSLILGLISLSGMMNFEISSPVIYNSGIFNDENQGFLKTAEIDLFPNLFGILIIIGGIMVGFSKEKIEDEYISSLRLKSVFWSLIVSYSIVLLLFITVFGSLFLTVMILIMFLPLVLYIFRFNYLLLKK
;
A
#
# COMPACT_ATOMS: atom_id res chain seq x y z
N MET A 1 12.78 14.12 23.50
CA MET A 1 12.45 14.16 22.06
C MET A 1 11.00 13.74 21.92
N ASN A 2 10.16 14.54 21.25
CA ASN A 2 8.74 14.24 21.07
C ASN A 2 8.61 12.94 20.27
N THR A 3 8.24 11.85 20.95
CA THR A 3 8.06 10.55 20.31
C THR A 3 6.79 10.61 19.47
N LEU A 4 6.86 10.15 18.22
CA LEU A 4 5.68 9.93 17.39
C LEU A 4 4.71 9.03 18.16
N GLN A 5 3.45 9.46 18.27
CA GLN A 5 2.45 8.71 19.00
C GLN A 5 2.06 7.47 18.20
N LEU A 6 2.69 6.35 18.55
CA LEU A 6 2.40 5.03 17.96
C LEU A 6 1.02 4.51 18.39
N PHE A 7 0.39 3.74 17.52
CA PHE A 7 -0.89 3.10 17.76
C PHE A 7 -0.82 2.05 18.89
N PRO A 8 -1.93 1.77 19.60
CA PRO A 8 -1.94 0.72 20.61
C PRO A 8 -1.72 -0.66 19.98
N ASN A 9 -0.96 -1.52 20.66
CA ASN A 9 -0.56 -2.85 20.18
C ASN A 9 -1.73 -3.74 19.70
N ARG A 10 -2.94 -3.56 20.27
CA ARG A 10 -4.14 -4.31 19.84
C ARG A 10 -4.45 -4.11 18.34
N LEU A 11 -4.15 -2.93 17.79
CA LEU A 11 -4.37 -2.64 16.38
C LEU A 11 -3.39 -3.37 15.45
N LYS A 12 -2.26 -3.86 15.96
CA LYS A 12 -1.32 -4.65 15.16
C LYS A 12 -1.95 -5.96 14.67
N ILE A 13 -2.69 -6.63 15.56
CA ILE A 13 -3.37 -7.90 15.24
C ILE A 13 -4.48 -7.65 14.21
N ILE A 14 -5.32 -6.65 14.45
CA ILE A 14 -6.38 -6.25 13.51
C ILE A 14 -5.79 -5.85 12.16
N GLY A 15 -4.71 -5.08 12.18
CA GLY A 15 -3.98 -4.68 10.98
C GLY A 15 -3.51 -5.88 10.16
N TRP A 16 -2.99 -6.94 10.79
CA TRP A 16 -2.59 -8.16 10.08
C TRP A 16 -3.77 -8.89 9.45
N PHE A 17 -4.90 -8.98 10.16
CA PHE A 17 -6.14 -9.57 9.62
C PHE A 17 -6.72 -8.77 8.45
N ILE A 18 -6.44 -7.48 8.34
CA ILE A 18 -6.86 -6.66 7.19
C ILE A 18 -5.82 -6.74 6.07
N PHE A 19 -4.54 -6.60 6.41
CA PHE A 19 -3.44 -6.44 5.46
C PHE A 19 -3.17 -7.71 4.63
N ILE A 20 -3.13 -8.89 5.25
CA ILE A 20 -2.84 -10.13 4.51
C ILE A 20 -3.95 -10.47 3.51
N PRO A 21 -5.24 -10.51 3.89
CA PRO A 21 -6.30 -10.81 2.94
C PRO A 21 -6.43 -9.75 1.85
N SER A 22 -6.27 -8.47 2.18
CA SER A 22 -6.33 -7.40 1.17
C SER A 22 -5.18 -7.46 0.18
N LEU A 23 -3.96 -7.83 0.60
CA LEU A 23 -2.85 -8.09 -0.33
C LEU A 23 -3.16 -9.24 -1.31
N ILE A 24 -3.69 -10.35 -0.79
CA ILE A 24 -4.03 -11.51 -1.62
C ILE A 24 -5.15 -11.16 -2.60
N LEU A 25 -6.23 -10.54 -2.11
CA LEU A 25 -7.38 -10.15 -2.92
C LEU A 25 -7.05 -9.05 -3.92
N GLY A 26 -6.18 -8.10 -3.56
CA GLY A 26 -5.68 -7.07 -4.48
C GLY A 26 -4.92 -7.67 -5.65
N LEU A 27 -4.04 -8.65 -5.41
CA LEU A 27 -3.35 -9.38 -6.47
C LEU A 27 -4.32 -10.17 -7.36
N ILE A 28 -5.34 -10.80 -6.76
CA ILE A 28 -6.37 -11.52 -7.52
C ILE A 28 -7.20 -10.55 -8.37
N SER A 29 -7.55 -9.36 -7.87
CA SER A 29 -8.33 -8.38 -8.64
C SER A 29 -7.63 -7.91 -9.91
N LEU A 30 -6.29 -7.93 -9.94
CA LEU A 30 -5.53 -7.58 -11.15
C LEU A 30 -5.65 -8.61 -12.28
N SER A 31 -6.09 -9.83 -11.98
CA SER A 31 -6.37 -10.84 -13.00
C SER A 31 -7.65 -10.56 -13.79
N GLY A 32 -8.44 -9.56 -13.39
CA GLY A 32 -9.73 -9.21 -14.02
C GLY A 32 -10.85 -10.21 -13.74
N MET A 33 -10.65 -11.17 -12.82
CA MET A 33 -11.69 -12.15 -12.45
C MET A 33 -12.79 -11.56 -11.55
N MET A 34 -12.52 -10.44 -10.89
CA MET A 34 -13.46 -9.78 -9.97
C MET A 34 -13.66 -8.32 -10.39
N ASN A 35 -14.64 -8.10 -11.26
CA ASN A 35 -14.98 -6.77 -11.74
C ASN A 35 -16.37 -6.41 -11.24
N PHE A 36 -16.47 -5.28 -10.54
CA PHE A 36 -17.74 -4.72 -10.09
C PHE A 36 -17.63 -3.21 -10.21
N GLU A 37 -18.29 -2.68 -11.23
CA GLU A 37 -18.30 -1.27 -11.56
C GLU A 37 -19.41 -0.57 -10.76
N ILE A 38 -19.05 0.53 -10.11
CA ILE A 38 -20.01 1.39 -9.42
C ILE A 38 -19.82 2.83 -9.86
N SER A 39 -20.92 3.53 -10.12
CA SER A 39 -20.89 4.97 -10.36
C SER A 39 -20.69 5.70 -9.03
N SER A 40 -19.56 6.36 -8.86
CA SER A 40 -19.27 7.13 -7.65
C SER A 40 -18.74 8.52 -8.00
N PRO A 41 -19.00 9.54 -7.15
CA PRO A 41 -18.49 10.89 -7.38
C PRO A 41 -16.98 10.91 -7.17
N VAL A 42 -16.24 11.36 -8.18
CA VAL A 42 -14.77 11.48 -8.16
C VAL A 42 -14.39 12.95 -8.21
N ILE A 43 -13.31 13.30 -7.50
CA ILE A 43 -12.75 14.65 -7.49
C ILE A 43 -12.33 15.07 -8.90
N TYR A 44 -11.75 14.15 -9.66
CA TYR A 44 -11.32 14.37 -11.03
C TYR A 44 -11.52 13.10 -11.84
N ASN A 45 -12.24 13.22 -12.95
CA ASN A 45 -12.32 12.18 -13.96
C ASN A 45 -11.51 12.64 -15.17
N SER A 46 -10.39 11.98 -15.44
CA SER A 46 -9.58 12.28 -16.62
C SER A 46 -10.21 11.72 -17.90
N GLY A 47 -11.18 10.81 -17.80
CA GLY A 47 -11.55 9.93 -18.90
C GLY A 47 -10.35 9.08 -19.37
N ILE A 48 -10.60 7.92 -19.96
CA ILE A 48 -9.56 7.20 -20.71
C ILE A 48 -9.71 7.49 -22.21
N PHE A 49 -10.95 7.76 -22.69
CA PHE A 49 -11.23 7.86 -24.13
C PHE A 49 -12.24 8.93 -24.60
N ASN A 50 -13.04 9.58 -23.72
CA ASN A 50 -14.07 10.55 -24.15
C ASN A 50 -13.93 11.90 -23.43
N ASP A 51 -13.86 12.98 -24.21
CA ASP A 51 -13.69 14.37 -23.75
C ASP A 51 -14.94 14.94 -23.04
N GLU A 52 -16.13 14.38 -23.28
CA GLU A 52 -17.39 14.96 -22.79
C GLU A 52 -17.62 14.79 -21.28
N ASN A 53 -16.92 13.86 -20.64
CA ASN A 53 -17.03 13.56 -19.21
C ASN A 53 -15.79 13.95 -18.38
N GLN A 54 -14.86 14.69 -18.98
CA GLN A 54 -13.66 15.16 -18.29
C GLN A 54 -13.98 16.37 -17.43
N GLY A 55 -13.52 16.36 -16.17
CA GLY A 55 -13.72 17.51 -15.29
C GLY A 55 -13.65 17.18 -13.81
N PHE A 56 -13.75 18.23 -13.01
CA PHE A 56 -13.80 18.14 -11.56
C PHE A 56 -15.20 17.77 -11.07
N LEU A 57 -15.29 16.98 -10.00
CA LEU A 57 -16.54 16.63 -9.30
C LEU A 57 -17.59 15.95 -10.22
N LYS A 58 -17.14 15.04 -11.08
CA LYS A 58 -18.01 14.23 -11.95
C LYS A 58 -18.23 12.84 -11.37
N THR A 59 -19.35 12.22 -11.73
CA THR A 59 -19.56 10.78 -11.48
C THR A 59 -18.76 9.97 -12.48
N ALA A 60 -17.93 9.06 -12.00
CA ALA A 60 -17.18 8.14 -12.83
C ALA A 60 -17.55 6.70 -12.47
N GLU A 61 -17.51 5.83 -13.47
CA GLU A 61 -17.55 4.39 -13.28
C GLU A 61 -16.18 3.94 -12.79
N ILE A 62 -16.19 3.30 -11.63
CA ILE A 62 -14.98 2.88 -10.94
C ILE A 62 -15.10 1.41 -10.58
N ASP A 63 -14.03 0.66 -10.82
CA ASP A 63 -13.88 -0.68 -10.29
C ASP A 63 -13.78 -0.64 -8.76
N LEU A 64 -14.80 -1.15 -8.08
CA LEU A 64 -14.91 -1.10 -6.62
C LEU A 64 -13.80 -1.93 -5.97
N PHE A 65 -13.55 -3.14 -6.46
CA PHE A 65 -12.66 -4.10 -5.80
C PHE A 65 -11.20 -3.66 -5.72
N PRO A 66 -10.50 -3.29 -6.81
CA PRO A 66 -9.11 -2.86 -6.74
C PRO A 66 -8.92 -1.64 -5.84
N ASN A 67 -9.86 -0.69 -5.89
CA ASN A 67 -9.83 0.51 -5.05
C ASN A 67 -10.04 0.18 -3.58
N LEU A 68 -11.03 -0.65 -3.27
CA LEU A 68 -11.30 -1.10 -1.90
C LEU A 68 -10.10 -1.85 -1.32
N PHE A 69 -9.52 -2.78 -2.07
CA PHE A 69 -8.35 -3.54 -1.60
C PHE A 69 -7.12 -2.64 -1.45
N GLY A 70 -6.89 -1.68 -2.36
CA GLY A 70 -5.83 -0.68 -2.21
C GLY A 70 -5.97 0.13 -0.91
N ILE A 71 -7.18 0.60 -0.59
CA ILE A 71 -7.46 1.30 0.67
C ILE A 71 -7.18 0.40 1.88
N LEU A 72 -7.64 -0.85 1.85
CA LEU A 72 -7.45 -1.80 2.95
C LEU A 72 -5.97 -2.18 3.14
N ILE A 73 -5.19 -2.30 2.07
CA ILE A 73 -3.73 -2.54 2.14
C ILE A 73 -3.05 -1.37 2.85
N ILE A 74 -3.41 -0.13 2.53
CA ILE A 74 -2.83 1.06 3.17
C ILE A 74 -3.22 1.13 4.63
N ILE A 75 -4.52 1.01 4.96
CA ILE A 75 -5.01 1.08 6.33
C ILE A 75 -4.41 -0.05 7.18
N GLY A 76 -4.50 -1.29 6.70
CA GLY A 76 -3.95 -2.46 7.38
C GLY A 76 -2.44 -2.35 7.56
N GLY A 77 -1.72 -1.92 6.52
CA GLY A 77 -0.28 -1.78 6.58
C GLY A 77 0.18 -0.68 7.54
N ILE A 78 -0.51 0.47 7.59
CA ILE A 78 -0.24 1.52 8.58
C ILE A 78 -0.51 0.99 9.99
N MET A 79 -1.63 0.30 10.20
CA MET A 79 -1.96 -0.28 11.51
C MET A 79 -0.89 -1.29 11.97
N VAL A 80 -0.39 -2.16 11.09
CA VAL A 80 0.67 -3.12 11.43
C VAL A 80 1.99 -2.39 11.68
N GLY A 81 2.37 -1.48 10.79
CA GLY A 81 3.66 -0.84 10.77
C GLY A 81 3.88 0.20 11.88
N PHE A 82 2.83 0.91 12.29
CA PHE A 82 2.92 2.00 13.27
C PHE A 82 2.30 1.67 14.63
N SER A 83 1.98 0.40 14.89
CA SER A 83 1.60 -0.07 16.22
C SER A 83 2.80 -0.25 17.15
N LYS A 84 2.59 0.03 18.44
CA LYS A 84 3.53 -0.27 19.52
C LYS A 84 3.70 -1.77 19.70
N GLU A 85 4.91 -2.20 20.04
CA GLU A 85 5.14 -3.56 20.54
C GLU A 85 4.74 -3.68 22.01
N LYS A 86 4.63 -4.93 22.52
CA LYS A 86 4.34 -5.18 23.94
C LYS A 86 5.36 -4.54 24.88
N ILE A 87 6.63 -4.57 24.47
CA ILE A 87 7.75 -3.94 25.16
C ILE A 87 8.41 -3.05 24.11
N GLU A 88 8.25 -1.73 24.25
CA GLU A 88 8.87 -0.77 23.35
C GLU A 88 10.18 -0.31 23.98
N ASP A 89 11.31 -0.66 23.36
CA ASP A 89 12.64 -0.19 23.75
C ASP A 89 13.27 0.70 22.66
N GLU A 90 14.39 1.34 22.99
CA GLU A 90 15.12 2.21 22.07
C GLU A 90 15.63 1.42 20.84
N TYR A 91 15.96 0.15 21.04
CA TYR A 91 16.36 -0.75 19.97
C TYR A 91 15.24 -0.93 18.93
N ILE A 92 14.01 -1.26 19.34
CA ILE A 92 12.84 -1.44 18.46
C ILE A 92 12.51 -0.14 17.73
N SER A 93 12.63 1.00 18.40
CA SER A 93 12.45 2.31 17.77
C SER A 93 13.48 2.54 16.65
N SER A 94 14.76 2.22 16.92
CA SER A 94 15.83 2.31 15.91
C SER A 94 15.65 1.30 14.77
N LEU A 95 15.16 0.10 15.09
CA LEU A 95 14.87 -0.98 14.15
C LEU A 95 13.78 -0.57 13.16
N ARG A 96 12.72 0.06 13.68
CA ARG A 96 11.62 0.60 12.89
C ARG A 96 12.13 1.59 11.85
N LEU A 97 12.89 2.57 12.30
CA LEU A 97 13.47 3.60 11.42
C LEU A 97 14.38 2.99 10.35
N LYS A 98 15.29 2.10 10.74
CA LYS A 98 16.18 1.39 9.80
C LYS A 98 15.41 0.56 8.78
N SER A 99 14.29 -0.06 9.19
CA SER A 99 13.45 -0.86 8.30
C SER A 99 12.72 0.00 7.27
N VAL A 100 12.26 1.21 7.65
CA VAL A 100 11.66 2.18 6.71
C VAL A 100 12.70 2.65 5.69
N PHE A 101 13.88 3.08 6.13
CA PHE A 101 14.93 3.51 5.20
C PHE A 101 15.33 2.39 4.24
N TRP A 102 15.46 1.17 4.75
CA TRP A 102 15.79 0.01 3.92
C TRP A 102 14.69 -0.26 2.88
N SER A 103 13.41 -0.21 3.27
CA SER A 103 12.32 -0.47 2.33
C SER A 103 12.25 0.58 1.22
N LEU A 104 12.53 1.85 1.53
CA LEU A 104 12.61 2.92 0.53
C LEU A 104 13.77 2.67 -0.44
N ILE A 105 14.98 2.40 0.06
CA ILE A 105 16.15 2.15 -0.79
C ILE A 105 15.87 1.00 -1.77
N VAL A 106 15.35 -0.12 -1.27
CA VAL A 106 15.05 -1.29 -2.12
C VAL A 106 13.94 -0.97 -3.13
N SER A 107 12.86 -0.32 -2.69
CA SER A 107 11.73 0.00 -3.58
C SER A 107 12.15 0.93 -4.70
N TYR A 108 12.90 2.00 -4.40
CA TYR A 108 13.36 2.93 -5.42
C TYR A 108 14.44 2.32 -6.34
N SER A 109 15.23 1.38 -5.83
CA SER A 109 16.14 0.61 -6.69
C SER A 109 15.37 -0.23 -7.71
N ILE A 110 14.26 -0.85 -7.29
CA ILE A 110 13.36 -1.60 -8.19
C ILE A 110 12.67 -0.67 -9.18
N VAL A 111 12.16 0.48 -8.73
CA VAL A 111 11.57 1.51 -9.60
C VAL A 111 12.56 1.94 -10.69
N LEU A 112 13.81 2.22 -10.31
CA LEU A 112 14.86 2.62 -11.26
C LEU A 112 15.06 1.55 -12.33
N LEU A 113 15.15 0.28 -11.93
CA LEU A 113 15.28 -0.84 -12.87
C LEU A 113 14.09 -0.89 -13.83
N LEU A 114 12.88 -0.69 -13.33
CA LEU A 114 11.66 -0.75 -14.15
C LEU A 114 11.55 0.37 -15.18
N PHE A 115 12.05 1.57 -14.87
CA PHE A 115 12.16 2.65 -15.87
C PHE A 115 13.03 2.27 -17.07
N ILE A 116 13.98 1.36 -16.88
CA ILE A 116 14.91 0.92 -17.93
C ILE A 116 14.34 -0.30 -18.67
N THR A 117 13.60 -1.17 -17.97
CA THR A 117 13.20 -2.48 -18.51
C THR A 117 11.75 -2.60 -19.00
N VAL A 118 10.82 -1.81 -18.46
CA VAL A 118 9.38 -1.95 -18.75
C VAL A 118 8.85 -0.67 -19.40
N PHE A 119 8.15 -0.83 -20.53
CA PHE A 119 7.57 0.28 -21.30
C PHE A 119 6.11 0.01 -21.67
N GLY A 120 5.39 1.09 -22.03
CA GLY A 120 4.00 1.02 -22.49
C GLY A 120 2.96 0.93 -21.37
N SER A 121 1.76 0.45 -21.67
CA SER A 121 0.65 0.35 -20.71
C SER A 121 0.97 -0.55 -19.51
N LEU A 122 1.77 -1.60 -19.72
CA LEU A 122 2.25 -2.49 -18.66
C LEU A 122 3.07 -1.75 -17.61
N PHE A 123 3.83 -0.71 -18.00
CA PHE A 123 4.57 0.10 -17.04
C PHE A 123 3.64 0.78 -16.03
N LEU A 124 2.50 1.33 -16.50
CA LEU A 124 1.52 1.98 -15.64
C LEU A 124 0.89 1.00 -14.65
N THR A 125 0.50 -0.20 -15.11
CA THR A 125 -0.05 -1.24 -14.24
C THR A 125 0.97 -1.70 -13.20
N VAL A 126 2.23 -1.87 -13.59
CA VAL A 126 3.32 -2.24 -12.68
C VAL A 126 3.60 -1.13 -11.66
N MET A 127 3.55 0.14 -12.06
CA MET A 127 3.71 1.28 -11.15
C MET A 127 2.63 1.31 -10.06
N ILE A 128 1.38 1.00 -10.39
CA ILE A 128 0.29 0.91 -9.38
C ILE A 128 0.64 -0.10 -8.29
N LEU A 129 1.14 -1.28 -8.68
CA LEU A 129 1.58 -2.30 -7.71
C LEU A 129 2.74 -1.82 -6.83
N ILE A 130 3.67 -1.08 -7.42
CA ILE A 130 4.89 -0.64 -6.73
C ILE A 130 4.61 0.44 -5.68
N MET A 131 3.51 1.17 -5.80
CA MET A 131 3.10 2.13 -4.76
C MET A 131 2.96 1.47 -3.38
N PHE A 132 2.58 0.20 -3.33
CA PHE A 132 2.44 -0.55 -2.08
C PHE A 132 3.75 -1.21 -1.61
N LEU A 133 4.73 -1.35 -2.50
CA LEU A 133 5.97 -2.11 -2.25
C LEU A 133 6.79 -1.58 -1.05
N PRO A 134 7.00 -0.25 -0.86
CA PRO A 134 7.74 0.26 0.30
C PRO A 134 7.08 -0.09 1.63
N LEU A 135 5.74 -0.09 1.67
CA LEU A 135 4.95 -0.42 2.85
C LEU A 135 5.06 -1.92 3.16
N VAL A 136 4.88 -2.77 2.14
CA VAL A 136 4.99 -4.24 2.27
C VAL A 136 6.40 -4.65 2.73
N LEU A 137 7.44 -4.13 2.08
CA LEU A 137 8.83 -4.42 2.43
C LEU A 137 9.18 -3.93 3.84
N TYR A 138 8.69 -2.75 4.22
CA TYR A 138 8.87 -2.23 5.56
C TYR A 138 8.28 -3.16 6.61
N ILE A 139 7.00 -3.53 6.47
CA ILE A 139 6.30 -4.40 7.41
C ILE A 139 7.00 -5.75 7.51
N PHE A 140 7.35 -6.34 6.37
CA PHE A 140 8.03 -7.63 6.33
C PHE A 140 9.40 -7.55 7.03
N ARG A 141 10.24 -6.58 6.66
CA ARG A 141 11.59 -6.41 7.22
C ARG A 141 11.56 -6.15 8.72
N PHE A 142 10.68 -5.26 9.18
CA PHE A 142 10.55 -4.90 10.58
C PHE A 142 10.15 -6.12 11.43
N ASN A 143 9.09 -6.84 11.02
CA ASN A 143 8.64 -8.01 11.78
C ASN A 143 9.62 -9.19 11.70
N TYR A 144 10.31 -9.39 10.57
CA TYR A 144 11.38 -10.40 10.46
C TYR A 144 12.52 -10.12 11.44
N LEU A 145 13.00 -8.88 11.51
CA LEU A 145 14.08 -8.53 12.44
C LEU A 145 13.62 -8.56 13.90
N LEU A 146 12.35 -8.24 14.17
CA LEU A 146 11.76 -8.36 15.50
C LEU A 146 11.71 -9.81 15.98
N LEU A 147 11.40 -10.77 15.10
CA LEU A 147 11.38 -12.21 15.42
C LEU A 147 12.77 -12.81 15.62
N LYS A 148 13.81 -12.20 15.06
CA LYS A 148 15.20 -12.66 15.19
C LYS A 148 15.86 -12.19 16.51
N LYS A 149 15.27 -11.19 17.17
CA LYS A 149 15.68 -10.72 18.49
C LYS A 149 15.30 -11.75 19.56
#